data_AF-A0A6G8G2M3-F1
#
_entry.id   AF-A0A6G8G2M3-F1
#
_cell.length_a   1.000
_cell.length_b   1.000
_cell.length_c   1.000
_cell.angle_alpha   90.00
_cell.angle_beta   90.00
_cell.angle_gamma   90.00
#
_symmetry.space_group_name_H-M   'P 1'
#
loop_
_entity.id
_entity.type
_entity.pdbx_description
1 polymer ?
#
loop_
_entity_poly.entity_id
_entity_poly.type
_entity_poly.pdbx_seq_one_letter_code
_entity_poly.pdbx_strand_id
1 'polypeptide(L)'
;MPATSADPVEPAAAPVRVTLVGRAGCHLCGVAREVVERVCTDLGVGWEEVDVDTDPALVQRWSEEVPVTLVDGRQHDFWRVDEQRLRAALAAPAPGARPADGSAGA
;
A
#
# COMPACT_ATOMS: atom_id res chain seq x y z
N MET A 1 -23.71 19.65 4.52
CA MET A 1 -22.93 20.12 3.36
C MET A 1 -22.19 18.90 2.82
N PRO A 2 -22.50 18.36 1.62
CA PRO A 2 -21.97 17.06 1.18
C PRO A 2 -20.88 17.20 0.11
N ALA A 3 -19.70 16.63 0.36
CA ALA A 3 -18.63 16.22 -0.57
C ALA A 3 -17.54 15.55 0.29
N THR A 4 -17.00 14.36 0.05
CA THR A 4 -17.03 13.46 -1.10
C THR A 4 -16.99 12.02 -0.55
N SER A 5 -17.54 11.07 -1.31
CA SER A 5 -17.38 9.65 -1.05
C SER A 5 -15.92 9.30 -0.76
N ALA A 6 -15.67 8.62 0.36
CA ALA A 6 -14.59 7.66 0.45
C ALA A 6 -15.32 6.33 0.66
N ASP A 7 -15.49 5.59 -0.43
CA ASP A 7 -15.97 4.22 -0.41
C ASP A 7 -15.29 3.44 0.72
N PRO A 8 -16.01 2.54 1.43
CA PRO A 8 -15.33 1.58 2.29
C PRO A 8 -14.31 0.87 1.42
N VAL A 9 -13.02 0.90 1.81
CA VAL A 9 -11.98 0.11 1.16
C VAL A 9 -12.26 -1.37 1.46
N GLU A 10 -13.23 -1.93 0.76
CA GLU A 10 -13.32 -3.37 0.56
C GLU A 10 -12.12 -3.70 -0.35
N PRO A 11 -11.14 -4.50 0.11
CA PRO A 11 -9.99 -4.88 -0.70
C PRO A 11 -10.47 -5.77 -1.85
N ALA A 12 -10.92 -5.14 -2.94
CA ALA A 12 -11.57 -5.79 -4.05
C ALA A 12 -10.52 -6.47 -4.96
N ALA A 13 -10.19 -7.71 -4.59
CA ALA A 13 -10.00 -8.84 -5.49
C ALA A 13 -8.91 -8.74 -6.58
N ALA A 14 -7.87 -7.94 -6.39
CA ALA A 14 -6.53 -8.20 -6.93
C ALA A 14 -5.54 -8.21 -5.76
N PRO A 15 -4.46 -9.03 -5.78
CA PRO A 15 -3.50 -9.05 -4.69
C PRO A 15 -2.69 -7.74 -4.71
N VAL A 16 -3.25 -6.70 -4.08
CA VAL A 16 -2.53 -5.45 -3.81
C VAL A 16 -1.35 -5.83 -2.94
N ARG A 17 -0.15 -5.69 -3.49
CA ARG A 17 1.08 -6.02 -2.79
C ARG A 17 1.61 -4.83 -2.03
N VAL A 18 1.28 -3.60 -2.42
CA VAL A 18 1.80 -2.39 -1.77
C VAL A 18 0.66 -1.51 -1.30
N THR A 19 0.66 -1.16 -0.02
CA THR A 19 -0.30 -0.20 0.55
C THR A 19 0.49 0.97 1.13
N LEU A 20 0.29 2.16 0.58
CA LEU A 20 0.88 3.39 1.08
C LEU A 20 -0.11 4.07 2.03
N VAL A 21 0.19 4.05 3.32
CA VAL A 21 -0.55 4.78 4.33
C VAL A 21 0.01 6.19 4.43
N GLY A 22 -0.78 7.15 3.95
CA GLY A 22 -0.45 8.56 3.88
C GLY A 22 -1.44 9.42 4.64
N ARG A 23 -1.23 10.74 4.56
CA ARG A 23 -2.21 11.75 4.96
C ARG A 23 -2.41 12.70 3.79
N ALA A 24 -3.67 13.02 3.49
CA ALA A 24 -4.01 14.06 2.53
C ALA A 24 -3.37 15.40 2.94
N GLY A 25 -2.68 16.03 1.98
CA GLY A 25 -2.03 17.33 2.19
C GLY A 25 -0.59 17.28 2.73
N CYS A 26 0.01 16.09 2.92
CA CYS A 26 1.43 15.97 3.26
C CYS A 26 2.30 15.89 2.00
N HIS A 27 3.21 16.86 1.81
CA HIS A 27 4.10 16.91 0.65
C HIS A 27 4.99 15.66 0.53
N LEU A 28 5.47 15.13 1.66
CA LEU A 28 6.27 13.91 1.70
C LEU A 28 5.49 12.67 1.24
N CYS A 29 4.19 12.61 1.51
CA CYS A 29 3.32 11.52 1.03
C CYS A 29 3.19 11.56 -0.49
N GLY A 30 3.14 12.76 -1.09
CA GLY A 30 3.14 12.93 -2.55
C GLY A 30 4.38 12.35 -3.21
N VAL A 31 5.57 12.64 -2.65
CA VAL A 31 6.84 12.07 -3.15
C VAL A 31 6.87 10.55 -3.01
N ALA A 32 6.40 10.02 -1.86
CA ALA A 32 6.31 8.59 -1.63
C ALA A 32 5.39 7.90 -2.64
N ARG A 33 4.23 8.50 -2.93
CA ARG A 33 3.26 8.02 -3.92
C ARG A 33 3.88 7.92 -5.31
N GLU A 34 4.58 8.96 -5.77
CA GLU A 34 5.22 8.94 -7.09
C GLU A 34 6.26 7.81 -7.20
N VAL A 35 7.01 7.56 -6.13
CA VAL A 35 7.97 6.46 -6.06
C VAL A 35 7.27 5.10 -6.11
N VAL A 36 6.24 4.90 -5.28
CA VAL A 36 5.47 3.65 -5.25
C VAL A 36 4.83 3.40 -6.60
N GLU A 37 4.14 4.39 -7.17
CA GLU A 37 3.47 4.29 -8.48
C GLU A 37 4.46 3.89 -9.58
N ARG A 38 5.62 4.56 -9.62
CA ARG A 38 6.67 4.26 -10.60
C ARG A 38 7.17 2.83 -10.48
N VAL A 39 7.53 2.39 -9.27
CA VAL A 39 8.02 1.03 -9.01
C VAL A 39 6.96 0.00 -9.34
N CYS A 40 5.73 0.25 -8.94
CA CYS A 40 4.63 -0.68 -9.14
C CYS A 40 4.27 -0.82 -10.61
N THR A 41 4.30 0.30 -11.37
CA THR A 41 4.13 0.30 -12.82
C THR A 41 5.26 -0.46 -13.52
N ASP A 42 6.51 -0.24 -13.10
CA ASP A 42 7.70 -0.89 -13.68
C ASP A 42 7.71 -2.40 -13.45
N LEU A 43 7.25 -2.86 -12.27
CA LEU A 43 7.17 -4.28 -11.91
C LEU A 43 5.82 -4.93 -12.26
N GLY A 44 4.83 -4.15 -12.67
CA GLY A 44 3.46 -4.63 -12.92
C GLY A 44 2.74 -5.15 -11.67
N VAL A 45 3.06 -4.59 -10.49
CA VAL A 45 2.42 -4.98 -9.21
C VAL A 45 1.29 -4.02 -8.84
N GLY A 46 0.26 -4.53 -8.17
CA GLY A 46 -0.85 -3.72 -7.66
C GLY A 46 -0.44 -2.96 -6.40
N TRP A 47 -0.80 -1.68 -6.34
CA TRP A 47 -0.63 -0.83 -5.16
C TRP A 47 -1.87 0.02 -4.89
N GLU A 48 -2.03 0.44 -3.64
CA GLU A 48 -3.12 1.32 -3.22
C GLU A 48 -2.61 2.39 -2.23
N GLU A 49 -3.36 3.49 -2.12
CA GLU A 49 -3.11 4.57 -1.17
C GLU A 49 -4.25 4.59 -0.14
N VAL A 50 -3.90 4.57 1.14
CA VAL A 50 -4.85 4.62 2.26
C VAL A 50 -4.55 5.86 3.09
N ASP A 51 -5.58 6.61 3.44
CA ASP A 51 -5.41 7.79 4.28
C ASP A 51 -5.55 7.40 5.76
N VAL A 52 -4.56 7.76 6.57
CA VAL A 52 -4.51 7.42 8.00
C VAL A 52 -5.70 8.01 8.77
N ASP A 53 -6.21 9.18 8.36
CA ASP A 53 -7.32 9.87 9.00
C ASP A 53 -8.68 9.21 8.66
N THR A 54 -8.72 8.20 7.78
CA THR A 54 -9.94 7.44 7.46
C THR A 54 -10.36 6.43 8.52
N ASP A 55 -9.44 5.95 9.36
CA ASP A 55 -9.72 4.94 10.38
C ASP A 55 -9.02 5.28 11.72
N PRO A 56 -9.77 5.39 12.84
CA PRO A 56 -9.20 5.69 14.15
C PRO A 56 -8.18 4.65 14.65
N ALA A 57 -8.23 3.40 14.17
CA ALA A 57 -7.22 2.38 14.45
C ALA A 57 -5.91 2.65 13.71
N LEU A 58 -5.98 3.15 12.46
CA LEU A 58 -4.81 3.57 11.68
C LEU A 58 -4.18 4.83 12.27
N VAL A 59 -5.01 5.81 12.67
CA VAL A 59 -4.54 7.01 13.39
C VAL A 59 -3.76 6.59 14.63
N GLN A 60 -4.35 5.78 15.53
CA GLN A 60 -3.65 5.40 16.76
C GLN A 60 -2.39 4.58 16.53
N ARG A 61 -2.30 3.84 15.43
CA ARG A 61 -1.16 2.96 15.15
C ARG A 61 -0.06 3.65 14.36
N TRP A 62 -0.39 4.52 13.42
CA TRP A 62 0.54 5.04 12.42
C TRP A 62 0.57 6.56 12.31
N SER A 63 -0.22 7.33 13.07
CA SER A 63 -0.26 8.80 12.95
C SER A 63 1.10 9.48 13.10
N GLU A 64 2.00 8.90 13.90
CA GLU A 64 3.35 9.42 14.16
C GLU A 64 4.41 8.87 13.17
N GLU A 65 4.04 7.83 12.40
CA GLU A 65 4.93 7.08 11.50
C GLU A 65 4.65 7.37 10.02
N VAL A 66 3.63 8.17 9.70
CA VAL A 66 3.26 8.54 8.32
C VAL A 66 4.41 9.33 7.64
N PRO A 67 4.75 9.03 6.37
CA PRO A 67 4.20 7.99 5.49
C PRO A 67 4.67 6.57 5.85
N VAL A 68 3.76 5.61 5.89
CA VAL A 68 4.06 4.18 6.10
C VAL A 68 3.78 3.40 4.83
N THR A 69 4.72 2.59 4.37
CA THR A 69 4.54 1.68 3.24
C THR A 69 4.46 0.26 3.76
N LEU A 70 3.38 -0.44 3.38
CA LEU A 70 3.17 -1.84 3.67
C LEU A 70 3.42 -2.62 2.37
N VAL A 71 4.22 -3.70 2.45
CA VAL A 71 4.42 -4.65 1.35
C VAL A 71 3.92 -6.02 1.80
N ASP A 72 3.00 -6.61 1.05
CA ASP A 72 2.31 -7.88 1.36
C ASP A 72 1.71 -7.87 2.79
N GLY A 73 1.16 -6.72 3.21
CA GLY A 73 0.57 -6.52 4.54
C GLY A 73 1.59 -6.34 5.69
N ARG A 74 2.89 -6.23 5.38
CA ARG A 74 3.96 -6.02 6.38
C ARG A 74 4.51 -4.61 6.24
N GLN A 75 4.71 -3.92 7.36
CA GLN A 75 5.39 -2.62 7.38
C GLN A 75 6.80 -2.80 6.80
N HIS A 76 7.05 -2.12 5.69
CA HIS A 76 8.30 -2.18 4.94
C HIS A 76 9.16 -0.96 5.23
N ASP A 77 8.58 0.24 5.07
CA ASP A 77 9.27 1.51 5.34
C ASP A 77 8.30 2.50 6.00
N PHE A 78 8.84 3.41 6.81
CA PHE A 78 8.12 4.53 7.41
C PHE A 78 8.96 5.81 7.35
N TRP A 79 8.32 6.98 7.34
CA TRP A 79 8.88 8.33 7.13
C TRP A 79 9.50 8.61 5.75
N ARG A 80 10.23 7.65 5.16
CA ARG A 80 10.88 7.79 3.86
C ARG A 80 10.72 6.51 3.05
N VAL A 81 10.13 6.66 1.86
CA VAL A 81 10.06 5.57 0.90
C VAL A 81 11.29 5.60 0.01
N ASP A 82 12.06 4.52 0.03
CA ASP A 82 13.22 4.37 -0.84
C ASP A 82 12.88 3.44 -2.01
N GLU A 83 12.99 3.97 -3.23
CA GLU A 83 12.67 3.25 -4.47
C GLU A 83 13.44 1.93 -4.58
N GLN A 84 14.73 1.94 -4.21
CA GLN A 84 15.58 0.77 -4.35
C GLN A 84 15.20 -0.32 -3.34
N ARG A 85 14.89 0.05 -2.09
CA ARG A 85 14.39 -0.91 -1.09
C ARG A 85 13.04 -1.48 -1.48
N LEU A 86 12.13 -0.64 -1.93
CA LEU A 86 10.79 -1.07 -2.35
C LEU A 86 10.90 -2.05 -3.53
N ARG A 87 11.70 -1.72 -4.54
CA ARG A 87 12.00 -2.62 -5.67
C ARG A 87 12.61 -3.94 -5.21
N ALA A 88 13.58 -3.91 -4.30
CA ALA A 88 14.21 -5.12 -3.79
C ALA A 88 13.22 -6.03 -3.05
N ALA A 89 12.32 -5.45 -2.26
CA ALA A 89 11.28 -6.20 -1.56
C ALA A 89 10.26 -6.83 -2.51
N LEU A 90 9.88 -6.11 -3.58
CA LEU A 90 8.94 -6.59 -4.59
C LEU A 90 9.55 -7.57 -5.59
N ALA A 91 10.85 -7.46 -5.84
CA ALA A 91 11.61 -8.38 -6.68
C ALA A 91 11.92 -9.71 -5.97
N ALA A 92 11.95 -9.70 -4.63
CA ALA A 92 11.98 -10.93 -3.86
C ALA A 92 10.62 -11.64 -4.00
N PRO A 93 10.58 -12.95 -4.31
CA PRO A 93 9.33 -13.69 -4.27
C PRO A 93 8.80 -13.64 -2.82
N ALA A 94 7.58 -13.11 -2.64
CA ALA A 94 6.91 -13.10 -1.35
C ALA A 94 6.99 -14.51 -0.73
N PRO A 95 7.62 -14.69 0.44
CA PRO A 95 7.66 -15.99 1.10
C PRO A 95 6.25 -16.28 1.66
N GLY A 96 5.34 -16.72 0.81
CA GLY A 96 3.94 -16.92 1.18
C GLY A 96 2.93 -17.04 0.04
N ALA A 97 3.30 -16.67 -1.19
CA ALA A 97 2.44 -16.94 -2.34
C ALA A 97 2.43 -18.43 -2.66
N ARG A 98 1.65 -19.21 -1.89
CA ARG A 98 1.02 -20.40 -2.48
C ARG A 98 0.27 -19.89 -3.71
N PRO A 99 0.46 -20.48 -4.90
CA PRO A 99 -0.43 -20.17 -6.01
C PRO A 99 -1.85 -20.39 -5.51
N ALA A 100 -2.73 -19.41 -5.71
CA ALA A 100 -4.15 -19.65 -5.65
C ALA A 100 -4.45 -20.63 -6.79
N ASP A 101 -4.28 -21.92 -6.50
CA ASP A 101 -4.85 -23.01 -7.24
C ASP A 101 -6.36 -22.75 -7.27
N GLY A 102 -6.82 -22.34 -8.45
CA GLY A 102 -8.20 -22.49 -8.83
C GLY A 102 -8.50 -23.97 -8.96
N SER A 103 -8.79 -24.64 -7.85
CA SER A 103 -9.54 -25.89 -7.87
C SER A 103 -11.00 -25.57 -8.23
N ALA A 104 -11.24 -25.39 -9.52
CA ALA A 104 -12.52 -25.69 -10.12
C ALA A 104 -12.56 -27.21 -10.38
N GLY A 105 -13.51 -27.93 -9.77
CA GLY A 105 -13.80 -29.30 -10.18
C GLY A 105 -14.35 -30.20 -9.08
N ALA A 106 -15.68 -30.38 -9.06
CA ALA A 106 -16.36 -31.66 -9.27
C ALA A 106 -17.89 -31.46 -9.23
#